data_AF-A0A0F9U5J4-F1
#
_entry.id   AF-A0A0F9U5J4-F1
#
_cell.length_a   1.000
_cell.length_b   1.000
_cell.length_c   1.000
_cell.angle_alpha   90.00
_cell.angle_beta   90.00
_cell.angle_gamma   90.00
#
_symmetry.space_group_name_H-M   'P 1'
#
loop_
_entity.id
_entity.type
_entity.pdbx_description
1 polymer ?
#
loop_
_entity_poly.entity_id
_entity_poly.type
_entity_poly.pdbx_seq_one_letter_code
_entity_poly.pdbx_strand_id
1 'polypeptide(L)'
;MPRAKDAPTRVGGQIDPYVQRSIQQSKQQAESRLVAAMQEVGATQRTGMQEAGATQRAGIQAGTQRTIAGARLASEDRRAAEAETARREDMEFTKTMTKINQELQSKEAGLDRDMQRAMFEKNIKVKKETMGRQLSLDRFRAILGEKAQIRDTNAMMSMFGTMTKKEEKAEKIKTTMLGQADEFDDYKEVYDLAKENIGETIRNDKRMDLPARKPRGVFRGAGAGMTYPAPAERQETLADPMGVLQDLITREEGKISVENLSSANIHKVEERMINGEVDTENINSTFGALHAMRDSIAERRDSFNRKSDEWDFWNDKHIDVSQFIRSLTGLEDSTKPIKDSKTETVGKKIVYSLRTIRRSSLGNQVSRYRAEEGDVDAVTMVSDFSKSLDPYEPMEITPDMNQYDIENWNFYNNSILPLYQKFQSQFDEGVE
;
A
#
# COMPACT_ATOMS: atom_id res chain seq x y z
N MET A 1 -80.93 -94.38 -16.33
CA MET A 1 -81.58 -93.99 -17.60
C MET A 1 -82.69 -94.98 -17.90
N PRO A 2 -83.73 -94.65 -18.71
CA PRO A 2 -84.12 -93.37 -19.33
C PRO A 2 -85.46 -92.87 -18.69
N ARG A 3 -86.33 -91.97 -19.21
CA ARG A 3 -86.38 -91.00 -20.34
C ARG A 3 -87.43 -89.88 -20.03
N ALA A 4 -87.47 -88.84 -20.88
CA ALA A 4 -88.61 -88.08 -21.44
C ALA A 4 -90.06 -88.44 -20.98
N LYS A 5 -91.06 -87.55 -20.85
CA LYS A 5 -91.48 -86.31 -21.58
C LYS A 5 -92.80 -85.82 -20.87
N ASP A 6 -93.41 -84.63 -21.01
CA ASP A 6 -93.45 -83.55 -22.01
C ASP A 6 -93.66 -82.17 -21.33
N ALA A 7 -93.42 -81.08 -22.07
CA ALA A 7 -94.01 -79.75 -21.82
C ALA A 7 -94.95 -79.41 -23.00
N PRO A 8 -95.97 -78.56 -22.81
CA PRO A 8 -95.83 -77.20 -23.36
C PRO A 8 -96.51 -76.04 -22.57
N THR A 9 -95.73 -74.98 -22.37
CA THR A 9 -95.90 -73.60 -22.89
C THR A 9 -97.28 -72.89 -22.94
N ARG A 10 -97.35 -71.70 -22.31
CA ARG A 10 -98.04 -70.38 -22.62
C ARG A 10 -99.34 -70.37 -23.49
N VAL A 11 -100.31 -69.45 -23.32
CA VAL A 11 -100.26 -67.96 -23.30
C VAL A 11 -101.50 -67.39 -22.59
N GLY A 12 -101.42 -66.23 -21.91
CA GLY A 12 -102.56 -65.67 -21.14
C GLY A 12 -102.59 -64.18 -20.73
N GLY A 13 -101.78 -63.29 -21.34
CA GLY A 13 -102.16 -61.88 -21.49
C GLY A 13 -101.98 -60.83 -20.36
N GLN A 14 -101.70 -61.17 -19.10
CA GLN A 14 -101.38 -60.16 -18.06
C GLN A 14 -100.14 -60.54 -17.24
N ILE A 15 -99.21 -59.59 -17.06
CA ILE A 15 -98.09 -59.74 -16.13
C ILE A 15 -98.62 -59.42 -14.73
N ASP A 16 -98.34 -60.30 -13.76
CA ASP A 16 -98.72 -60.10 -12.36
C ASP A 16 -98.26 -58.71 -11.85
N PRO A 17 -99.16 -57.88 -11.26
CA PRO A 17 -98.82 -56.56 -10.74
C PRO A 17 -97.65 -56.54 -9.75
N TYR A 18 -97.44 -57.62 -8.99
CA TYR A 18 -96.31 -57.74 -8.07
C TYR A 18 -94.97 -57.95 -8.80
N VAL A 19 -94.98 -58.66 -9.94
CA VAL A 19 -93.79 -58.84 -10.78
C VAL A 19 -93.43 -57.53 -11.50
N GLN A 20 -94.40 -56.75 -11.97
CA GLN A 20 -94.12 -55.43 -12.54
C GLN A 20 -93.51 -54.46 -11.50
N ARG A 21 -94.05 -54.43 -10.27
CA ARG A 21 -93.47 -53.61 -9.19
C ARG A 21 -92.07 -54.07 -8.80
N SER A 22 -91.81 -55.37 -8.70
CA SER A 22 -90.45 -55.86 -8.36
C SER A 22 -89.43 -55.55 -9.45
N ILE A 23 -89.82 -55.59 -10.73
CA ILE A 23 -88.96 -55.19 -11.86
C ILE A 23 -88.69 -53.67 -11.84
N GLN A 24 -89.68 -52.82 -11.57
CA GLN A 24 -89.46 -51.38 -11.44
C GLN A 24 -88.57 -51.04 -10.24
N GLN A 25 -88.80 -51.67 -9.08
CA GLN A 25 -88.03 -51.42 -7.86
C GLN A 25 -86.59 -51.93 -7.97
N SER A 26 -86.37 -53.11 -8.57
CA SER A 26 -85.01 -53.60 -8.85
C SER A 26 -84.29 -52.75 -9.89
N LYS A 27 -85.00 -52.22 -10.91
CA LYS A 27 -84.42 -51.28 -11.87
C LYS A 27 -83.97 -49.98 -11.19
N GLN A 28 -84.80 -49.38 -10.33
CA GLN A 28 -84.42 -48.18 -9.55
C GLN A 28 -83.23 -48.43 -8.61
N GLN A 29 -83.16 -49.60 -7.96
CA GLN A 29 -82.00 -49.98 -7.15
C GLN A 29 -80.74 -50.19 -7.99
N ALA A 30 -80.85 -50.77 -9.19
CA ALA A 30 -79.73 -50.93 -10.12
C ALA A 30 -79.24 -49.58 -10.66
N GLU A 31 -80.15 -48.69 -11.06
CA GLU A 31 -79.85 -47.33 -11.51
C GLU A 31 -79.17 -46.52 -10.38
N SER A 32 -79.65 -46.63 -9.14
CA SER A 32 -79.04 -45.97 -7.97
C SER A 32 -77.63 -46.48 -7.68
N ARG A 33 -77.39 -47.79 -7.78
CA ARG A 33 -76.05 -48.39 -7.62
C ARG A 33 -75.10 -47.99 -8.76
N LEU A 34 -75.59 -47.91 -9.99
CA LEU A 34 -74.80 -47.47 -11.14
C LEU A 34 -74.37 -46.01 -10.99
N VAL A 35 -75.28 -45.11 -10.58
CA VAL A 35 -74.98 -43.70 -10.33
C VAL A 35 -73.97 -43.54 -9.20
N ALA A 36 -74.13 -44.26 -8.09
CA ALA A 36 -73.17 -44.26 -6.99
C ALA A 36 -71.77 -44.73 -7.45
N ALA A 37 -71.68 -45.85 -8.17
CA ALA A 37 -70.42 -46.36 -8.71
C ALA A 37 -69.75 -45.39 -9.69
N MET A 38 -70.53 -44.72 -10.56
CA MET A 38 -69.98 -43.70 -11.47
C MET A 38 -69.49 -42.45 -10.74
N GLN A 39 -70.15 -42.04 -9.65
CA GLN A 39 -69.69 -40.94 -8.80
C GLN A 39 -68.41 -41.31 -8.03
N GLU A 40 -68.30 -42.55 -7.55
CA GLU A 40 -67.13 -43.08 -6.83
C GLU A 40 -65.92 -43.26 -7.76
N VAL A 41 -66.10 -43.81 -8.96
CA VAL A 41 -65.06 -43.86 -10.01
C VAL A 41 -64.61 -42.45 -10.39
N GLY A 42 -65.55 -41.52 -10.61
CA GLY A 42 -65.23 -40.12 -10.92
C GLY A 42 -64.54 -39.39 -9.77
N ALA A 43 -64.86 -39.71 -8.51
CA ALA A 43 -64.16 -39.19 -7.33
C ALA A 43 -62.73 -39.72 -7.26
N THR A 44 -62.55 -41.04 -7.37
CA THR A 44 -61.27 -41.74 -7.30
C THR A 44 -60.30 -41.28 -8.41
N GLN A 45 -60.83 -41.04 -9.62
CA GLN A 45 -60.04 -40.54 -10.75
C GLN A 45 -59.61 -39.07 -10.53
N ARG A 46 -60.42 -38.26 -9.85
CA ARG A 46 -60.06 -36.88 -9.48
C ARG A 46 -59.01 -36.82 -8.36
N THR A 47 -59.10 -37.65 -7.32
CA THR A 47 -58.04 -37.75 -6.30
C THR A 47 -56.73 -38.24 -6.91
N GLY A 48 -56.75 -39.31 -7.70
CA GLY A 48 -55.54 -39.82 -8.36
C GLY A 48 -54.85 -38.79 -9.27
N MET A 49 -55.60 -37.98 -10.01
CA MET A 49 -55.02 -36.88 -10.81
C MET A 49 -54.47 -35.73 -9.94
N GLN A 50 -55.12 -35.41 -8.82
CA GLN A 50 -54.61 -34.39 -7.88
C GLN A 50 -53.33 -34.84 -7.17
N GLU A 51 -53.25 -36.10 -6.74
CA GLU A 51 -52.08 -36.69 -6.07
C GLU A 51 -50.87 -36.82 -7.02
N ALA A 52 -51.10 -37.27 -8.26
CA ALA A 52 -50.06 -37.29 -9.30
C ALA A 52 -49.52 -35.88 -9.58
N GLY A 53 -50.42 -34.90 -9.76
CA GLY A 53 -50.05 -33.50 -9.99
C GLY A 53 -49.40 -32.82 -8.78
N ALA A 54 -49.67 -33.26 -7.55
CA ALA A 54 -48.99 -32.79 -6.34
C ALA A 54 -47.58 -33.38 -6.23
N THR A 55 -47.45 -34.69 -6.45
CA THR A 55 -46.18 -35.42 -6.39
C THR A 55 -45.18 -34.89 -7.44
N GLN A 56 -45.66 -34.63 -8.66
CA GLN A 56 -44.83 -34.09 -9.74
C GLN A 56 -44.37 -32.64 -9.44
N ARG A 57 -45.22 -31.80 -8.85
CA ARG A 57 -44.85 -30.44 -8.43
C ARG A 57 -43.86 -30.43 -7.26
N ALA A 58 -44.03 -31.31 -6.28
CA ALA A 58 -43.08 -31.48 -5.18
C ALA A 58 -41.71 -31.99 -5.69
N GLY A 59 -41.69 -32.94 -6.64
CA GLY A 59 -40.46 -33.42 -7.27
C GLY A 59 -39.71 -32.33 -8.04
N ILE A 60 -40.41 -31.48 -8.79
CA ILE A 60 -39.82 -30.34 -9.50
C ILE A 60 -39.25 -29.32 -8.49
N GLN A 61 -40.02 -28.93 -7.47
CA GLN A 61 -39.55 -27.97 -6.45
C GLN A 61 -38.32 -28.49 -5.68
N ALA A 62 -38.32 -29.76 -5.26
CA ALA A 62 -37.17 -30.39 -4.60
C ALA A 62 -35.95 -30.50 -5.54
N GLY A 63 -36.17 -30.77 -6.83
CA GLY A 63 -35.13 -30.73 -7.86
C GLY A 63 -34.51 -29.33 -7.97
N THR A 64 -35.32 -28.30 -8.18
CA THR A 64 -34.85 -26.90 -8.29
C THR A 64 -34.12 -26.44 -7.03
N GLN A 65 -34.60 -26.80 -5.83
CA GLN A 65 -33.91 -26.49 -4.57
C GLN A 65 -32.53 -27.18 -4.47
N ARG A 66 -32.41 -28.45 -4.88
CA ARG A 66 -31.11 -29.15 -4.93
C ARG A 66 -30.16 -28.53 -5.95
N THR A 67 -30.65 -28.13 -7.13
CA THR A 67 -29.81 -27.46 -8.13
C THR A 67 -29.33 -26.10 -7.65
N ILE A 68 -30.19 -25.31 -6.99
CA ILE A 68 -29.80 -24.01 -6.40
C ILE A 68 -28.80 -24.22 -5.24
N ALA A 69 -29.01 -25.22 -4.37
CA ALA A 69 -28.08 -25.54 -3.29
C ALA A 69 -26.72 -26.03 -3.82
N GLY A 70 -26.71 -26.90 -4.83
CA GLY A 70 -25.49 -27.38 -5.48
C GLY A 70 -24.74 -26.27 -6.22
N ALA A 71 -25.46 -25.34 -6.87
CA ALA A 71 -24.84 -24.18 -7.50
C ALA A 71 -24.25 -23.19 -6.48
N ARG A 72 -24.88 -23.03 -5.31
CA ARG A 72 -24.33 -22.24 -4.19
C ARG A 72 -23.07 -22.90 -3.63
N LEU A 73 -23.11 -24.19 -3.31
CA LEU A 73 -21.94 -24.94 -2.83
C LEU A 73 -20.80 -24.90 -3.84
N ALA A 74 -21.06 -25.12 -5.13
CA ALA A 74 -20.02 -25.02 -6.16
C ALA A 74 -19.46 -23.59 -6.33
N SER A 75 -20.25 -22.54 -6.06
CA SER A 75 -19.77 -21.16 -6.03
C SER A 75 -19.00 -20.84 -4.74
N GLU A 76 -19.35 -21.45 -3.62
CA GLU A 76 -18.64 -21.33 -2.34
C GLU A 76 -17.29 -22.07 -2.39
N ASP A 77 -17.26 -23.27 -2.98
CA ASP A 77 -16.04 -24.06 -3.21
C ASP A 77 -15.08 -23.36 -4.17
N ARG A 78 -15.58 -22.73 -5.26
CA ARG A 78 -14.75 -21.90 -6.15
C ARG A 78 -14.14 -20.71 -5.42
N ARG A 79 -14.96 -19.92 -4.72
CA ARG A 79 -14.49 -18.79 -3.90
C ARG A 79 -13.50 -19.22 -2.82
N ALA A 80 -13.69 -20.40 -2.23
CA ALA A 80 -12.76 -20.97 -1.26
C ALA A 80 -11.42 -21.39 -1.91
N ALA A 81 -11.44 -21.97 -3.11
CA ALA A 81 -10.25 -22.33 -3.87
C ALA A 81 -9.49 -21.10 -4.40
N GLU A 82 -10.20 -20.09 -4.88
CA GLU A 82 -9.67 -18.77 -5.27
C GLU A 82 -9.01 -18.09 -4.06
N ALA A 83 -9.71 -18.01 -2.93
CA ALA A 83 -9.17 -17.40 -1.70
C ALA A 83 -7.98 -18.17 -1.10
N GLU A 84 -7.95 -19.51 -1.19
CA GLU A 84 -6.81 -20.32 -0.76
C GLU A 84 -5.60 -20.17 -1.70
N THR A 85 -5.84 -20.00 -3.01
CA THR A 85 -4.79 -19.71 -3.99
C THR A 85 -4.17 -18.33 -3.72
N ALA A 86 -5.00 -17.29 -3.59
CA ALA A 86 -4.58 -15.94 -3.24
C ALA A 86 -3.79 -15.90 -1.91
N ARG A 87 -4.22 -16.66 -0.89
CA ARG A 87 -3.47 -16.78 0.38
C ARG A 87 -2.08 -17.39 0.20
N ARG A 88 -1.94 -18.44 -0.62
CA ARG A 88 -0.65 -19.08 -0.86
C ARG A 88 0.32 -18.15 -1.56
N GLU A 89 -0.19 -17.35 -2.48
CA GLU A 89 0.61 -16.43 -3.29
C GLU A 89 0.96 -15.14 -2.52
N ASP A 90 0.06 -14.63 -1.67
CA ASP A 90 0.39 -13.57 -0.70
C ASP A 90 1.44 -14.04 0.34
N MET A 91 1.35 -15.29 0.81
CA MET A 91 2.41 -15.90 1.64
C MET A 91 3.74 -16.02 0.89
N GLU A 92 3.73 -16.40 -0.40
CA GLU A 92 4.93 -16.50 -1.24
C GLU A 92 5.55 -15.12 -1.50
N PHE A 93 4.74 -14.12 -1.83
CA PHE A 93 5.13 -12.72 -1.99
C PHE A 93 5.75 -12.19 -0.69
N THR A 94 5.04 -12.32 0.42
CA THR A 94 5.49 -11.84 1.75
C THR A 94 6.80 -12.50 2.18
N LYS A 95 6.95 -13.81 1.96
CA LYS A 95 8.20 -14.54 2.24
C LYS A 95 9.36 -14.06 1.38
N THR A 96 9.10 -13.80 0.10
CA THR A 96 10.13 -13.34 -0.85
C THR A 96 10.56 -11.91 -0.56
N MET A 97 9.61 -11.00 -0.31
CA MET A 97 9.90 -9.63 0.12
C MET A 97 10.62 -9.59 1.48
N THR A 98 10.28 -10.47 2.43
CA THR A 98 11.02 -10.59 3.70
C THR A 98 12.48 -10.95 3.47
N LYS A 99 12.77 -11.88 2.56
CA LYS A 99 14.15 -12.26 2.19
C LYS A 99 14.89 -11.11 1.51
N ILE A 100 14.23 -10.38 0.59
CA ILE A 100 14.79 -9.20 -0.07
C ILE A 100 15.15 -8.13 0.98
N ASN A 101 14.23 -7.82 1.90
CA ASN A 101 14.47 -6.83 2.96
C ASN A 101 15.65 -7.23 3.87
N GLN A 102 15.79 -8.51 4.22
CA GLN A 102 16.96 -9.01 4.97
C GLN A 102 18.28 -8.81 4.21
N GLU A 103 18.29 -9.00 2.90
CA GLU A 103 19.49 -8.78 2.07
C GLU A 103 19.85 -7.28 2.00
N LEU A 104 18.85 -6.41 1.85
CA LEU A 104 19.02 -4.95 1.84
C LEU A 104 19.56 -4.46 3.19
N GLN A 105 18.93 -4.84 4.31
CA GLN A 105 19.39 -4.50 5.67
C GLN A 105 20.82 -4.98 5.93
N SER A 106 21.20 -6.15 5.42
CA SER A 106 22.58 -6.66 5.53
C SER A 106 23.58 -5.83 4.72
N LYS A 107 23.23 -5.42 3.49
CA LYS A 107 24.03 -4.52 2.66
C LYS A 107 24.20 -3.15 3.33
N GLU A 108 23.14 -2.59 3.90
CA GLU A 108 23.18 -1.32 4.64
C GLU A 108 24.06 -1.40 5.88
N ALA A 109 23.88 -2.41 6.72
CA ALA A 109 24.72 -2.63 7.90
C ALA A 109 26.19 -2.87 7.54
N GLY A 110 26.49 -3.37 6.33
CA GLY A 110 27.84 -3.36 5.76
C GLY A 110 28.34 -1.94 5.45
N LEU A 111 27.61 -1.22 4.59
CA LEU A 111 27.97 0.13 4.15
C LEU A 111 28.08 1.14 5.30
N ASP A 112 27.23 1.04 6.33
CA ASP A 112 27.26 1.92 7.50
C ASP A 112 28.54 1.71 8.32
N ARG A 113 28.99 0.46 8.48
CA ARG A 113 30.27 0.15 9.13
C ARG A 113 31.46 0.66 8.31
N ASP A 114 31.45 0.45 7.00
CA ASP A 114 32.48 0.95 6.09
C ASP A 114 32.53 2.49 6.09
N MET A 115 31.37 3.14 6.18
CA MET A 115 31.26 4.59 6.25
C MET A 115 31.75 5.15 7.59
N GLN A 116 31.31 4.58 8.73
CA GLN A 116 31.81 4.96 10.06
C GLN A 116 33.34 4.82 10.14
N ARG A 117 33.87 3.72 9.58
CA ARG A 117 35.32 3.51 9.47
C ARG A 117 35.99 4.57 8.59
N ALA A 118 35.44 4.89 7.43
CA ALA A 118 35.98 5.92 6.54
C ALA A 118 35.91 7.34 7.14
N MET A 119 34.91 7.62 7.99
CA MET A 119 34.85 8.85 8.79
C MET A 119 35.98 8.90 9.83
N PHE A 120 36.18 7.82 10.59
CA PHE A 120 37.25 7.72 11.59
C PHE A 120 38.65 7.84 10.96
N GLU A 121 38.88 7.13 9.85
CA GLU A 121 40.14 7.15 9.08
C GLU A 121 40.32 8.44 8.24
N LYS A 122 39.32 9.34 8.22
CA LYS A 122 39.28 10.58 7.41
C LYS A 122 39.57 10.35 5.91
N ASN A 123 39.23 9.18 5.39
CA ASN A 123 39.58 8.75 4.03
C ASN A 123 38.51 9.21 3.03
N ILE A 124 38.66 10.43 2.49
CA ILE A 124 37.70 11.06 1.57
C ILE A 124 37.37 10.18 0.35
N LYS A 125 38.34 9.43 -0.19
CA LYS A 125 38.10 8.54 -1.34
C LYS A 125 37.14 7.40 -0.97
N VAL A 126 37.38 6.74 0.16
CA VAL A 126 36.52 5.65 0.64
C VAL A 126 35.15 6.20 1.08
N LYS A 127 35.12 7.33 1.81
CA LYS A 127 33.86 8.05 2.12
C LYS A 127 33.03 8.26 0.85
N LYS A 128 33.63 8.80 -0.22
CA LYS A 128 32.93 9.08 -1.49
C LYS A 128 32.39 7.83 -2.17
N GLU A 129 33.17 6.75 -2.19
CA GLU A 129 32.74 5.48 -2.78
C GLU A 129 31.59 4.84 -2.00
N THR A 130 31.74 4.73 -0.68
CA THR A 130 30.70 4.17 0.21
C THR A 130 29.43 5.04 0.20
N MET A 131 29.56 6.37 0.15
CA MET A 131 28.41 7.28 0.01
C MET A 131 27.67 7.07 -1.32
N GLY A 132 28.41 6.82 -2.42
CA GLY A 132 27.80 6.52 -3.72
C GLY A 132 26.95 5.24 -3.69
N ARG A 133 27.46 4.19 -3.02
CA ARG A 133 26.72 2.94 -2.78
C ARG A 133 25.49 3.16 -1.89
N GLN A 134 25.65 3.88 -0.78
CA GLN A 134 24.55 4.20 0.14
C GLN A 134 23.44 5.00 -0.55
N LEU A 135 23.77 6.09 -1.25
CA LEU A 135 22.76 6.91 -1.94
C LEU A 135 21.99 6.14 -3.02
N SER A 136 22.62 5.17 -3.68
CA SER A 136 21.93 4.28 -4.63
C SER A 136 20.95 3.35 -3.91
N LEU A 137 21.38 2.74 -2.80
CA LEU A 137 20.56 1.86 -1.99
C LEU A 137 19.40 2.60 -1.30
N ASP A 138 19.60 3.86 -0.93
CA ASP A 138 18.58 4.74 -0.33
C ASP A 138 17.51 5.13 -1.36
N ARG A 139 17.91 5.44 -2.61
CA ARG A 139 16.97 5.60 -3.74
C ARG A 139 16.18 4.32 -3.98
N PHE A 140 16.85 3.17 -3.96
CA PHE A 140 16.23 1.86 -4.14
C PHE A 140 15.16 1.57 -3.07
N ARG A 141 15.47 1.76 -1.78
CA ARG A 141 14.51 1.62 -0.69
C ARG A 141 13.32 2.59 -0.83
N ALA A 142 13.55 3.83 -1.27
CA ALA A 142 12.47 4.80 -1.46
C ALA A 142 11.43 4.31 -2.50
N ILE A 143 11.89 3.78 -3.63
CA ILE A 143 11.05 3.15 -4.66
C ILE A 143 10.30 1.93 -4.12
N LEU A 144 10.97 1.04 -3.39
CA LEU A 144 10.31 -0.13 -2.81
C LEU A 144 9.23 0.28 -1.79
N GLY A 145 9.46 1.34 -1.02
CA GLY A 145 8.48 1.92 -0.11
C GLY A 145 7.26 2.50 -0.81
N GLU A 146 7.45 3.17 -1.95
CA GLU A 146 6.37 3.66 -2.82
C GLU A 146 5.54 2.49 -3.39
N LYS A 147 6.19 1.48 -3.98
CA LYS A 147 5.49 0.31 -4.56
C LYS A 147 4.76 -0.52 -3.51
N ALA A 148 5.32 -0.67 -2.31
CA ALA A 148 4.63 -1.31 -1.18
C ALA A 148 3.40 -0.49 -0.74
N GLN A 149 3.46 0.84 -0.78
CA GLN A 149 2.33 1.70 -0.42
C GLN A 149 1.22 1.69 -1.47
N ILE A 150 1.55 1.64 -2.77
CA ILE A 150 0.57 1.43 -3.84
C ILE A 150 -0.17 0.11 -3.59
N ARG A 151 0.56 -0.98 -3.33
CA ARG A 151 -0.02 -2.28 -2.96
C ARG A 151 -0.96 -2.19 -1.74
N ASP A 152 -0.55 -1.52 -0.67
CA ASP A 152 -1.37 -1.38 0.54
C ASP A 152 -2.64 -0.54 0.28
N THR A 153 -2.55 0.48 -0.58
CA THR A 153 -3.71 1.26 -1.06
C THR A 153 -4.65 0.36 -1.87
N ASN A 154 -4.14 -0.38 -2.84
CA ASN A 154 -4.92 -1.29 -3.69
C ASN A 154 -5.64 -2.36 -2.86
N ALA A 155 -4.97 -2.92 -1.84
CA ALA A 155 -5.56 -3.86 -0.90
C ALA A 155 -6.67 -3.24 -0.03
N MET A 156 -6.54 -1.95 0.33
CA MET A 156 -7.64 -1.21 0.96
C MET A 156 -8.81 -1.05 -0.02
N MET A 157 -8.55 -0.63 -1.26
CA MET A 157 -9.58 -0.36 -2.27
C MET A 157 -10.38 -1.61 -2.68
N SER A 158 -9.71 -2.77 -2.83
CA SER A 158 -10.37 -4.02 -3.23
C SER A 158 -11.36 -4.55 -2.16
N MET A 159 -11.16 -4.23 -0.88
CA MET A 159 -12.12 -4.55 0.19
C MET A 159 -13.48 -3.84 0.03
N PHE A 160 -13.59 -2.84 -0.86
CA PHE A 160 -14.83 -2.11 -1.13
C PHE A 160 -15.62 -2.68 -2.31
N GLY A 161 -14.96 -3.28 -3.30
CA GLY A 161 -15.61 -3.88 -4.46
C GLY A 161 -16.61 -4.98 -4.09
N THR A 162 -16.27 -5.77 -3.06
CA THR A 162 -16.92 -7.04 -2.70
C THR A 162 -18.14 -6.94 -1.77
N MET A 163 -18.59 -5.74 -1.36
CA MET A 163 -19.54 -5.59 -0.25
C MET A 163 -20.87 -4.89 -0.61
N THR A 164 -21.95 -5.31 0.06
CA THR A 164 -23.35 -4.94 -0.22
C THR A 164 -23.81 -3.59 0.32
N LYS A 165 -22.95 -2.86 1.06
CA LYS A 165 -23.21 -1.52 1.60
C LYS A 165 -22.17 -0.52 1.05
N LYS A 166 -22.26 -0.20 -0.24
CA LYS A 166 -21.22 0.59 -0.91
C LYS A 166 -21.15 2.04 -0.42
N GLU A 167 -22.29 2.73 -0.31
CA GLU A 167 -22.37 4.16 0.08
C GLU A 167 -21.89 4.43 1.52
N GLU A 168 -22.45 3.74 2.53
CA GLU A 168 -22.06 3.90 3.95
C GLU A 168 -20.57 3.62 4.18
N LYS A 169 -19.96 2.76 3.36
CA LYS A 169 -18.52 2.50 3.40
C LYS A 169 -17.73 3.54 2.62
N ALA A 170 -18.18 3.93 1.43
CA ALA A 170 -17.59 5.02 0.63
C ALA A 170 -17.34 6.25 1.50
N GLU A 171 -18.34 6.70 2.26
CA GLU A 171 -18.20 7.85 3.17
C GLU A 171 -17.16 7.64 4.28
N LYS A 172 -17.10 6.45 4.89
CA LYS A 172 -16.07 6.15 5.90
C LYS A 172 -14.65 6.18 5.30
N ILE A 173 -14.51 5.78 4.04
CA ILE A 173 -13.24 5.76 3.33
C ILE A 173 -12.85 7.17 2.90
N LYS A 174 -13.76 7.94 2.29
CA LYS A 174 -13.59 9.37 2.02
C LYS A 174 -13.15 10.11 3.27
N THR A 175 -13.83 9.89 4.40
CA THR A 175 -13.43 10.47 5.71
C THR A 175 -11.99 10.11 6.11
N THR A 176 -11.58 8.86 5.91
CA THR A 176 -10.22 8.39 6.25
C THR A 176 -9.17 8.95 5.28
N MET A 177 -9.48 9.02 3.99
CA MET A 177 -8.63 9.54 2.92
C MET A 177 -8.44 11.05 3.06
N LEU A 178 -9.51 11.80 3.34
CA LEU A 178 -9.45 13.24 3.60
C LEU A 178 -8.68 13.54 4.88
N GLY A 179 -8.90 12.80 5.97
CA GLY A 179 -8.08 12.96 7.19
C GLY A 179 -6.59 12.74 6.94
N GLN A 180 -6.22 11.74 6.13
CA GLN A 180 -4.82 11.55 5.71
C GLN A 180 -4.30 12.65 4.78
N ALA A 181 -5.17 13.30 4.01
CA ALA A 181 -4.80 14.44 3.15
C ALA A 181 -4.57 15.71 3.96
N ASP A 182 -5.44 15.99 4.94
CA ASP A 182 -5.30 17.12 5.85
C ASP A 182 -4.03 16.99 6.69
N GLU A 183 -3.80 15.84 7.34
CA GLU A 183 -2.54 15.60 8.05
C GLU A 183 -1.33 15.72 7.09
N PHE A 184 -1.42 15.18 5.87
CA PHE A 184 -0.33 15.29 4.89
C PHE A 184 -0.04 16.75 4.53
N ASP A 185 -1.07 17.56 4.29
CA ASP A 185 -0.93 18.97 3.92
C ASP A 185 -0.28 19.77 5.06
N ASP A 186 -0.77 19.61 6.31
CA ASP A 186 -0.18 20.22 7.51
C ASP A 186 1.32 19.86 7.66
N TYR A 187 1.63 18.56 7.61
CA TYR A 187 3.00 18.07 7.78
C TYR A 187 3.92 18.42 6.60
N LYS A 188 3.36 18.55 5.39
CA LYS A 188 4.08 19.02 4.20
C LYS A 188 4.39 20.50 4.32
N GLU A 189 3.46 21.32 4.82
CA GLU A 189 3.69 22.75 5.07
C GLU A 189 4.84 22.95 6.07
N VAL A 190 4.85 22.23 7.20
CA VAL A 190 5.96 22.26 8.16
C VAL A 190 7.30 21.94 7.51
N TYR A 191 7.38 20.91 6.66
CA TYR A 191 8.60 20.54 5.95
C TYR A 191 9.02 21.58 4.88
N ASP A 192 8.09 21.99 4.01
CA ASP A 192 8.37 22.92 2.91
C ASP A 192 8.78 24.30 3.47
N LEU A 193 8.08 24.81 4.49
CA LEU A 193 8.37 26.08 5.18
C LEU A 193 9.72 26.04 5.91
N ALA A 194 10.00 24.96 6.65
CA ALA A 194 11.31 24.78 7.28
C ALA A 194 12.41 24.77 6.23
N LYS A 195 12.24 24.02 5.12
CA LYS A 195 13.23 23.95 4.04
C LYS A 195 13.47 25.32 3.38
N GLU A 196 12.42 26.10 3.13
CA GLU A 196 12.53 27.41 2.49
C GLU A 196 13.21 28.45 3.40
N ASN A 197 12.68 28.67 4.61
CA ASN A 197 13.19 29.66 5.57
C ASN A 197 14.64 29.36 5.99
N ILE A 198 14.95 28.09 6.24
CA ILE A 198 16.31 27.66 6.60
C ILE A 198 17.22 27.73 5.38
N GLY A 199 16.74 27.37 4.18
CA GLY A 199 17.49 27.44 2.94
C GLY A 199 17.89 28.85 2.50
N GLU A 200 17.04 29.85 2.72
CA GLU A 200 17.45 31.26 2.55
C GLU A 200 18.45 31.69 3.63
N THR A 201 18.20 31.34 4.90
CA THR A 201 19.13 31.72 5.99
C THR A 201 20.53 31.14 5.78
N ILE A 202 20.65 29.87 5.35
CA ILE A 202 21.93 29.20 5.05
C ILE A 202 22.63 29.84 3.84
N ARG A 203 21.90 30.28 2.81
CA ARG A 203 22.51 30.95 1.66
C ARG A 203 23.16 32.28 2.04
N ASN A 204 22.61 32.95 3.06
CA ASN A 204 23.04 34.28 3.51
C ASN A 204 23.93 34.30 4.79
N ASP A 205 24.11 33.18 5.50
CA ASP A 205 24.99 33.13 6.69
C ASP A 205 26.47 33.17 6.30
N LYS A 206 27.20 34.17 6.81
CA LYS A 206 28.64 34.39 6.55
C LYS A 206 29.54 33.23 7.00
N ARG A 207 29.09 32.38 7.91
CA ARG A 207 29.81 31.16 8.32
C ARG A 207 29.77 30.08 7.24
N MET A 208 28.96 30.26 6.19
CA MET A 208 28.98 29.43 4.99
C MET A 208 29.93 29.97 3.90
N ASP A 209 30.59 31.11 4.13
CA ASP A 209 31.60 31.63 3.20
C ASP A 209 32.96 30.98 3.48
N LEU A 210 33.59 30.43 2.44
CA LEU A 210 35.00 30.07 2.54
C LEU A 210 35.85 31.34 2.64
N PRO A 211 36.87 31.39 3.52
CA PRO A 211 37.71 32.56 3.67
C PRO A 211 38.38 32.90 2.34
N ALA A 212 38.16 34.13 1.87
CA ALA A 212 38.70 34.58 0.60
C ALA A 212 40.22 34.36 0.54
N ARG A 213 40.69 33.61 -0.46
CA ARG A 213 42.13 33.51 -0.74
C ARG A 213 42.66 34.93 -0.98
N LYS A 214 43.38 35.50 0.00
CA LYS A 214 44.10 36.76 -0.21
C LYS A 214 44.96 36.59 -1.48
N PRO A 215 44.89 37.50 -2.46
CA PRO A 215 45.76 37.42 -3.61
C PRO A 215 47.19 37.38 -3.11
N ARG A 216 48.04 36.49 -3.67
CA ARG A 216 49.47 36.45 -3.34
C ARG A 216 50.02 37.85 -3.51
N GLY A 217 50.33 38.51 -2.41
CA GLY A 217 50.83 39.87 -2.41
C GLY A 217 52.15 39.88 -3.18
N VAL A 218 52.13 40.43 -4.39
CA VAL A 218 53.37 40.77 -5.10
C VAL A 218 53.98 41.92 -4.32
N PHE A 219 54.89 41.58 -3.41
CA PHE A 219 55.63 42.56 -2.62
C PHE A 219 56.54 43.31 -3.59
N ARG A 220 56.07 44.45 -4.11
CA ARG A 220 56.81 45.28 -5.08
C ARG A 220 57.86 46.14 -4.37
N GLY A 221 58.72 45.47 -3.59
CA GLY A 221 59.92 46.05 -3.02
C GLY A 221 61.00 46.15 -4.09
N ALA A 222 61.48 47.36 -4.35
CA ALA A 222 62.65 47.57 -5.20
C ALA A 222 63.92 47.21 -4.40
N GLY A 223 64.44 46.00 -4.58
CA GLY A 223 65.68 45.56 -3.94
C GLY A 223 65.96 44.09 -4.23
N ALA A 224 67.18 43.77 -4.68
CA ALA A 224 67.56 42.42 -5.02
C ALA A 224 67.76 41.54 -3.76
N GLY A 225 66.98 40.46 -3.65
CA GLY A 225 67.11 39.46 -2.60
C GLY A 225 65.98 38.43 -2.69
N MET A 226 66.34 37.15 -2.73
CA MET A 226 65.39 36.03 -2.90
C MET A 226 64.29 36.02 -1.83
N THR A 227 63.07 36.45 -2.19
CA THR A 227 61.89 36.26 -1.35
C THR A 227 61.31 34.86 -1.57
N TYR A 228 61.51 33.98 -0.59
CA TYR A 228 60.70 32.76 -0.50
C TYR A 228 59.21 33.16 -0.36
N PRO A 229 58.27 32.49 -1.05
CA PRO A 229 56.86 32.74 -0.84
C PRO A 229 56.49 32.29 0.58
N ALA A 230 56.23 33.26 1.47
CA ALA A 230 55.61 32.95 2.75
C ALA A 230 54.30 32.19 2.50
N PRO A 231 54.01 31.11 3.24
CA PRO A 231 52.70 30.47 3.17
C PRO A 231 51.65 31.53 3.53
N ALA A 232 50.58 31.61 2.74
CA ALA A 232 49.51 32.54 3.02
C ALA A 232 48.85 32.16 4.35
N GLU A 233 48.97 33.02 5.36
CA GLU A 233 48.21 32.90 6.60
C GLU A 233 46.72 32.93 6.26
N ARG A 234 46.09 31.76 6.30
CA ARG A 234 44.63 31.61 6.27
C ARG A 234 44.12 32.28 7.55
N GLN A 235 43.25 33.29 7.44
CA GLN A 235 42.57 33.80 8.63
C GLN A 235 41.67 32.70 9.19
N GLU A 236 41.80 32.45 10.49
CA GLU A 236 41.17 31.33 11.20
C GLU A 236 39.68 31.57 11.49
N THR A 237 38.88 31.64 10.43
CA THR A 237 37.49 31.18 10.46
C THR A 237 37.27 30.36 9.19
N LEU A 238 37.44 29.05 9.31
CA LEU A 238 36.93 28.12 8.29
C LEU A 238 35.40 28.23 8.27
N ALA A 239 34.78 27.94 7.12
CA ALA A 239 33.33 27.84 7.06
C ALA A 239 32.85 26.76 8.05
N ASP A 240 31.77 27.04 8.77
CA ASP A 240 31.16 26.15 9.76
C ASP A 240 29.69 25.84 9.43
N PRO A 241 29.42 24.98 8.44
CA PRO A 241 28.06 24.57 8.12
C PRO A 241 27.38 23.78 9.25
N MET A 242 28.14 23.17 10.16
CA MET A 242 27.56 22.35 11.23
C MET A 242 27.04 23.22 12.39
N GLY A 243 27.78 24.27 12.77
CA GLY A 243 27.29 25.30 13.68
C GLY A 243 26.08 26.06 13.12
N VAL A 244 26.11 26.42 11.82
CA VAL A 244 24.94 27.03 11.14
C VAL A 244 23.72 26.09 11.19
N LEU A 245 23.88 24.81 10.87
CA LEU A 245 22.78 23.84 10.95
C LEU A 245 22.26 23.68 12.40
N GLN A 246 23.16 23.61 13.39
CA GLN A 246 22.78 23.49 14.80
C GLN A 246 22.00 24.70 15.30
N ASP A 247 22.45 25.92 14.99
CA ASP A 247 21.74 27.14 15.36
C ASP A 247 20.34 27.18 14.73
N LEU A 248 20.21 26.81 13.46
CA LEU A 248 18.94 26.88 12.75
C LEU A 248 17.95 25.83 13.23
N ILE A 249 18.37 24.60 13.50
CA ILE A 249 17.48 23.61 14.13
C ILE A 249 17.11 24.08 15.55
N THR A 250 18.03 24.68 16.32
CA THR A 250 17.73 25.19 17.67
C THR A 250 16.75 26.38 17.63
N ARG A 251 16.82 27.23 16.59
CA ARG A 251 15.98 28.42 16.44
C ARG A 251 14.52 28.08 16.17
N GLU A 252 14.24 27.07 15.36
CA GLU A 252 12.89 26.60 15.06
C GLU A 252 12.31 25.68 16.17
N GLU A 253 12.69 25.93 17.43
CA GLU A 253 12.41 25.10 18.63
C GLU A 253 12.75 23.60 18.44
N GLY A 254 13.66 23.29 17.52
CA GLY A 254 13.91 21.95 17.04
C GLY A 254 14.48 21.04 18.12
N LYS A 255 13.70 20.04 18.49
CA LYS A 255 14.03 19.12 19.57
C LYS A 255 15.16 18.13 19.21
N ILE A 256 15.63 18.06 17.96
CA ILE A 256 16.68 17.15 17.51
C ILE A 256 17.97 17.94 17.22
N SER A 257 19.02 17.78 18.04
CA SER A 257 20.32 18.44 17.78
C SER A 257 21.13 17.73 16.69
N VAL A 258 22.04 18.47 16.04
CA VAL A 258 23.00 17.94 15.05
C VAL A 258 23.90 16.87 15.65
N GLU A 259 24.32 17.04 16.91
CA GLU A 259 25.10 16.02 17.61
C GLU A 259 24.34 14.68 17.71
N ASN A 260 23.02 14.74 17.96
CA ASN A 260 22.15 13.58 18.06
C ASN A 260 21.87 12.91 16.71
N LEU A 261 22.02 13.62 15.59
CA LEU A 261 21.85 13.08 14.24
C LEU A 261 23.02 12.23 13.75
N SER A 262 24.17 12.23 14.45
CA SER A 262 25.26 11.31 14.15
C SER A 262 24.87 9.86 14.45
N SER A 263 25.32 8.90 13.63
CA SER A 263 24.96 7.48 13.81
C SER A 263 25.39 6.88 15.16
N ALA A 264 26.37 7.50 15.84
CA ALA A 264 26.77 7.13 17.19
C ALA A 264 25.74 7.56 18.26
N ASN A 265 25.04 8.68 18.04
CA ASN A 265 24.11 9.29 19.00
C ASN A 265 22.62 9.14 18.62
N ILE A 266 22.29 8.59 17.44
CA ILE A 266 20.90 8.52 16.94
C ILE A 266 19.94 7.77 17.87
N HIS A 267 20.45 6.85 18.70
CA HIS A 267 19.70 6.20 19.78
C HIS A 267 19.09 7.21 20.78
N LYS A 268 19.71 8.37 20.99
CA LYS A 268 19.16 9.47 21.84
C LYS A 268 17.93 10.11 21.19
N VAL A 269 17.85 10.16 19.85
CA VAL A 269 16.63 10.62 19.15
C VAL A 269 15.54 9.57 19.31
N GLU A 270 15.87 8.30 19.11
CA GLU A 270 14.95 7.18 19.28
C GLU A 270 14.36 7.12 20.71
N GLU A 271 15.18 7.26 21.75
CA GLU A 271 14.74 7.31 23.16
C GLU A 271 13.76 8.47 23.43
N ARG A 272 14.02 9.63 22.84
CA ARG A 272 13.16 10.81 23.01
C ARG A 272 11.87 10.73 22.20
N MET A 273 11.89 10.05 21.04
CA MET A 273 10.67 9.66 20.33
C MET A 273 9.85 8.64 21.13
N ILE A 274 10.48 7.66 21.76
CA ILE A 274 9.79 6.70 22.66
C ILE A 274 9.12 7.44 23.81
N ASN A 275 9.78 8.43 24.42
CA ASN A 275 9.19 9.23 25.50
C ASN A 275 8.08 10.20 25.04
N GLY A 276 7.81 10.32 23.74
CA GLY A 276 6.88 11.29 23.18
C GLY A 276 7.38 12.74 23.20
N GLU A 277 8.68 12.95 23.45
CA GLU A 277 9.28 14.28 23.44
C GLU A 277 9.42 14.83 22.02
N VAL A 278 9.76 13.95 21.05
CA VAL A 278 9.95 14.27 19.63
C VAL A 278 8.75 13.77 18.82
N ASP A 279 8.07 14.71 18.17
CA ASP A 279 6.87 14.48 17.36
C ASP A 279 7.16 14.55 15.85
N THR A 280 6.12 14.32 15.04
CA THR A 280 6.20 14.32 13.56
C THR A 280 6.60 15.69 12.99
N GLU A 281 6.16 16.80 13.61
CA GLU A 281 6.53 18.15 13.19
C GLU A 281 8.03 18.40 13.39
N ASN A 282 8.57 18.00 14.54
CA ASN A 282 10.00 18.11 14.82
C ASN A 282 10.84 17.30 13.83
N ILE A 283 10.37 16.09 13.45
CA ILE A 283 11.03 15.24 12.46
C ILE A 283 11.01 15.92 11.08
N ASN A 284 9.85 16.43 10.63
CA ASN A 284 9.70 17.09 9.34
C ASN A 284 10.51 18.39 9.24
N SER A 285 10.47 19.24 10.28
CA SER A 285 11.30 20.45 10.36
C SER A 285 12.80 20.11 10.31
N THR A 286 13.23 19.06 11.04
CA THR A 286 14.63 18.59 11.01
C THR A 286 15.04 18.09 9.63
N PHE A 287 14.18 17.32 8.93
CA PHE A 287 14.44 16.92 7.54
C PHE A 287 14.47 18.13 6.58
N GLY A 288 13.60 19.13 6.79
CA GLY A 288 13.60 20.38 6.03
C GLY A 288 14.93 21.12 6.16
N ALA A 289 15.41 21.30 7.39
CA ALA A 289 16.70 21.90 7.71
C ALA A 289 17.88 21.15 7.07
N LEU A 290 17.88 19.82 7.19
CA LEU A 290 18.92 18.96 6.62
C LEU A 290 18.94 18.99 5.09
N HIS A 291 17.77 18.97 4.44
CA HIS A 291 17.66 19.09 2.99
C HIS A 291 18.09 20.47 2.51
N ALA A 292 17.65 21.55 3.17
CA ALA A 292 18.10 22.90 2.89
C ALA A 292 19.63 23.04 2.97
N MET A 293 20.25 22.49 4.02
CA MET A 293 21.71 22.51 4.18
C MET A 293 22.42 21.65 3.14
N ARG A 294 21.95 20.44 2.85
CA ARG A 294 22.54 19.58 1.80
C ARG A 294 22.49 20.26 0.44
N ASP A 295 21.34 20.82 0.07
CA ASP A 295 21.14 21.45 -1.22
C ASP A 295 22.00 22.73 -1.35
N SER A 296 22.08 23.57 -0.30
CA SER A 296 22.92 24.77 -0.29
C SER A 296 24.43 24.48 -0.20
N ILE A 297 24.84 23.33 0.37
CA ILE A 297 26.21 22.81 0.26
C ILE A 297 26.47 22.30 -1.16
N ALA A 298 25.52 21.62 -1.81
CA ALA A 298 25.67 21.12 -3.17
C ALA A 298 25.87 22.28 -4.18
N GLU A 299 25.08 23.36 -4.08
CA GLU A 299 25.25 24.59 -4.86
C GLU A 299 26.67 25.15 -4.71
N ARG A 300 27.17 25.30 -3.47
CA ARG A 300 28.53 25.79 -3.20
C ARG A 300 29.58 24.83 -3.76
N ARG A 301 29.47 23.53 -3.47
CA ARG A 301 30.37 22.47 -3.98
C ARG A 301 30.50 22.56 -5.50
N ASP A 302 29.38 22.62 -6.22
CA ASP A 302 29.35 22.53 -7.68
C ASP A 302 29.76 23.84 -8.37
N SER A 303 29.85 24.95 -7.62
CA SER A 303 30.54 26.18 -8.05
C SER A 303 32.07 26.06 -8.12
N PHE A 304 32.68 25.05 -7.47
CA PHE A 304 34.12 24.81 -7.47
C PHE A 304 34.54 23.67 -8.40
N ASN A 305 35.79 23.72 -8.85
CA ASN A 305 36.36 22.66 -9.67
C ASN A 305 36.52 21.37 -8.84
N ARG A 306 36.06 20.22 -9.37
CA ARG A 306 36.14 18.87 -8.77
C ARG A 306 37.54 18.39 -8.33
N LYS A 307 38.61 19.15 -8.60
CA LYS A 307 40.01 18.88 -8.20
C LYS A 307 40.58 19.94 -7.24
N SER A 308 39.75 20.75 -6.60
CA SER A 308 40.16 21.83 -5.69
C SER A 308 39.90 21.48 -4.23
N ASP A 309 40.76 21.97 -3.32
CA ASP A 309 40.59 21.90 -1.86
C ASP A 309 39.20 22.40 -1.43
N GLU A 310 38.69 23.44 -2.10
CA GLU A 310 37.36 24.00 -1.86
C GLU A 310 36.23 23.02 -2.20
N TRP A 311 36.35 22.31 -3.33
CA TRP A 311 35.40 21.27 -3.70
C TRP A 311 35.46 20.09 -2.72
N ASP A 312 36.66 19.65 -2.34
CA ASP A 312 36.84 18.56 -1.37
C ASP A 312 36.27 18.92 0.01
N PHE A 313 36.45 20.16 0.48
CA PHE A 313 35.83 20.66 1.71
C PHE A 313 34.30 20.60 1.66
N TRP A 314 33.69 21.18 0.62
CA TRP A 314 32.22 21.18 0.49
C TRP A 314 31.67 19.78 0.25
N ASN A 315 32.41 18.91 -0.44
CA ASN A 315 32.04 17.51 -0.63
C ASN A 315 32.11 16.71 0.68
N ASP A 316 33.09 16.96 1.55
CA ASP A 316 33.14 16.35 2.88
C ASP A 316 31.94 16.78 3.75
N LYS A 317 31.60 18.08 3.76
CA LYS A 317 30.41 18.59 4.48
C LYS A 317 29.09 18.09 3.87
N HIS A 318 29.03 17.89 2.55
CA HIS A 318 27.87 17.26 1.89
C HIS A 318 27.68 15.81 2.35
N ILE A 319 28.78 15.06 2.51
CA ILE A 319 28.75 13.69 3.04
C ILE A 319 28.26 13.70 4.49
N ASP A 320 28.79 14.58 5.34
CA ASP A 320 28.36 14.69 6.75
C ASP A 320 26.84 14.92 6.89
N VAL A 321 26.26 15.89 6.17
CA VAL A 321 24.81 16.15 6.20
C VAL A 321 23.99 14.99 5.63
N SER A 322 24.49 14.34 4.57
CA SER A 322 23.83 13.17 4.00
C SER A 322 23.79 11.99 4.98
N GLN A 323 24.79 11.87 5.86
CA GLN A 323 24.81 10.86 6.93
C GLN A 323 23.84 11.17 8.07
N PHE A 324 23.60 12.45 8.38
CA PHE A 324 22.56 12.85 9.34
C PHE A 324 21.15 12.52 8.82
N ILE A 325 20.88 12.82 7.55
CA ILE A 325 19.62 12.42 6.87
C ILE A 325 19.44 10.90 6.92
N ARG A 326 20.50 10.15 6.59
CA ARG A 326 20.50 8.69 6.63
C ARG A 326 20.28 8.12 8.02
N SER A 327 20.93 8.68 9.05
CA SER A 327 20.76 8.23 10.44
C SER A 327 19.33 8.44 10.93
N LEU A 328 18.73 9.60 10.65
CA LEU A 328 17.32 9.87 10.96
C LEU A 328 16.37 8.97 10.15
N THR A 329 16.66 8.73 8.87
CA THR A 329 15.90 7.80 8.01
C THR A 329 15.95 6.37 8.55
N GLY A 330 17.12 5.89 9.00
CA GLY A 330 17.31 4.53 9.52
C GLY A 330 16.52 4.19 10.78
N LEU A 331 15.92 5.19 11.46
CA LEU A 331 14.93 4.95 12.50
C LEU A 331 13.60 4.37 11.94
N GLU A 332 13.39 4.32 10.62
CA GLU A 332 12.24 3.65 9.98
C GLU A 332 12.16 2.15 10.31
N ASP A 333 13.31 1.50 10.49
CA ASP A 333 13.41 0.09 10.88
C ASP A 333 13.12 -0.15 12.40
N SER A 334 12.88 0.90 13.19
CA SER A 334 12.63 0.77 14.63
C SER A 334 11.21 0.29 14.95
N THR A 335 11.14 -0.89 15.57
CA THR A 335 9.91 -1.50 16.10
C THR A 335 9.56 -1.05 17.51
N LYS A 336 10.35 -0.15 18.12
CA LYS A 336 10.13 0.27 19.52
C LYS A 336 8.82 1.07 19.65
N PRO A 337 7.92 0.70 20.58
CA PRO A 337 6.65 1.40 20.77
C PRO A 337 6.88 2.76 21.40
N ILE A 338 6.01 3.71 21.07
CA ILE A 338 5.98 5.03 21.74
C ILE A 338 5.21 4.88 23.04
N LYS A 339 5.73 5.49 24.11
CA LYS A 339 5.15 5.46 25.45
C LYS A 339 3.71 5.96 25.42
N ASP A 340 2.85 5.28 26.18
CA ASP A 340 1.41 5.54 26.30
C ASP A 340 0.60 5.38 24.98
N SER A 341 1.26 5.05 23.85
CA SER A 341 0.62 4.66 22.58
C SER A 341 0.45 3.15 22.47
N LYS A 342 -0.71 2.71 21.96
CA LYS A 342 -1.01 1.28 21.72
C LYS A 342 -0.67 0.81 20.31
N THR A 343 -0.38 1.74 19.39
CA THR A 343 -0.32 1.48 17.95
C THR A 343 0.83 2.16 17.23
N GLU A 344 1.40 3.23 17.79
CA GLU A 344 2.55 3.92 17.21
C GLU A 344 3.89 3.30 17.65
N THR A 345 4.83 3.28 16.71
CA THR A 345 6.24 2.98 16.95
C THR A 345 7.09 4.12 16.40
N VAL A 346 8.35 4.19 16.83
CA VAL A 346 9.34 5.12 16.26
C VAL A 346 9.36 5.02 14.73
N GLY A 347 9.51 3.81 14.19
CA GLY A 347 9.56 3.58 12.75
C GLY A 347 8.31 4.05 12.01
N LYS A 348 7.11 3.90 12.60
CA LYS A 348 5.87 4.42 11.97
C LYS A 348 5.87 5.94 11.82
N LYS A 349 6.32 6.70 12.82
CA LYS A 349 6.41 8.18 12.71
C LYS A 349 7.46 8.61 11.67
N ILE A 350 8.58 7.91 11.59
CA ILE A 350 9.63 8.17 10.58
C ILE A 350 9.12 7.85 9.17
N VAL A 351 8.52 6.66 8.96
CA VAL A 351 7.92 6.26 7.68
C VAL A 351 6.84 7.26 7.24
N TYR A 352 6.01 7.73 8.16
CA TYR A 352 5.01 8.76 7.88
C TYR A 352 5.68 10.05 7.37
N SER A 353 6.64 10.59 8.14
CA SER A 353 7.41 11.79 7.78
C SER A 353 8.07 11.65 6.40
N LEU A 354 8.73 10.52 6.15
CA LEU A 354 9.38 10.22 4.87
C LEU A 354 8.38 10.15 3.70
N ARG A 355 7.17 9.60 3.90
CA ARG A 355 6.10 9.59 2.88
C ARG A 355 5.57 10.99 2.58
N THR A 356 5.50 11.87 3.59
CA THR A 356 5.17 13.28 3.40
C THR A 356 6.25 13.99 2.58
N ILE A 357 7.52 13.87 2.98
CA ILE A 357 8.67 14.50 2.32
C ILE A 357 8.85 14.01 0.87
N ARG A 358 8.67 12.71 0.63
CA ARG A 358 8.74 12.10 -0.71
C ARG A 358 7.48 12.33 -1.53
N ARG A 359 6.42 12.90 -0.94
CA ARG A 359 5.08 13.09 -1.54
C ARG A 359 4.50 11.78 -2.10
N SER A 360 4.83 10.65 -1.47
CA SER A 360 4.39 9.33 -1.91
C SER A 360 3.08 8.90 -1.23
N SER A 361 2.67 9.54 -0.13
CA SER A 361 1.53 9.13 0.71
C SER A 361 0.19 9.10 -0.03
N LEU A 362 -0.76 8.30 0.46
CA LEU A 362 -2.15 8.35 0.01
C LEU A 362 -2.75 9.74 0.26
N GLY A 363 -2.39 10.39 1.38
CA GLY A 363 -2.71 11.78 1.67
C GLY A 363 -2.29 12.75 0.56
N ASN A 364 -1.10 12.60 -0.03
CA ASN A 364 -0.66 13.41 -1.18
C ASN A 364 -1.54 13.18 -2.41
N GLN A 365 -1.82 11.93 -2.74
CA GLN A 365 -2.66 11.60 -3.90
C GLN A 365 -4.07 12.19 -3.72
N VAL A 366 -4.62 12.11 -2.51
CA VAL A 366 -5.94 12.65 -2.16
C VAL A 366 -5.94 14.18 -2.15
N SER A 367 -4.91 14.81 -1.57
CA SER A 367 -4.73 16.27 -1.58
C SER A 367 -4.67 16.81 -3.02
N ARG A 368 -3.91 16.15 -3.89
CA ARG A 368 -3.87 16.45 -5.34
C ARG A 368 -5.22 16.29 -6.01
N TYR A 369 -5.90 15.15 -5.82
CA TYR A 369 -7.22 14.89 -6.41
C TYR A 369 -8.25 15.94 -5.93
N ARG A 370 -8.23 16.30 -4.64
CA ARG A 370 -9.04 17.40 -4.07
C ARG A 370 -8.73 18.76 -4.70
N ALA A 371 -7.48 19.05 -5.02
CA ALA A 371 -7.08 20.30 -5.67
C ALA A 371 -7.41 20.34 -7.18
N GLU A 372 -7.46 19.19 -7.84
CA GLU A 372 -7.71 19.04 -9.27
C GLU A 372 -9.23 18.94 -9.58
N GLU A 373 -9.98 18.12 -8.83
CA GLU A 373 -11.42 17.81 -9.08
C GLU A 373 -12.39 18.51 -8.10
N GLY A 374 -11.91 19.07 -6.98
CA GLY A 374 -12.74 19.68 -5.95
C GLY A 374 -13.43 18.69 -5.01
N ASP A 375 -14.61 19.05 -4.48
CA ASP A 375 -15.36 18.21 -3.54
C ASP A 375 -16.34 17.27 -4.30
N VAL A 376 -15.80 16.13 -4.74
CA VAL A 376 -16.53 15.04 -5.39
C VAL A 376 -17.17 14.08 -4.38
N ASP A 377 -18.23 13.39 -4.77
CA ASP A 377 -18.90 12.43 -3.87
C ASP A 377 -18.01 11.23 -3.51
N ALA A 378 -18.28 10.61 -2.36
CA ALA A 378 -17.43 9.55 -1.84
C ALA A 378 -17.38 8.29 -2.72
N VAL A 379 -18.43 8.00 -3.51
CA VAL A 379 -18.46 6.83 -4.39
C VAL A 379 -17.59 7.07 -5.62
N THR A 380 -17.67 8.27 -6.21
CA THR A 380 -16.82 8.68 -7.34
C THR A 380 -15.33 8.70 -6.94
N MET A 381 -14.99 9.37 -5.84
CA MET A 381 -13.63 9.43 -5.32
C MET A 381 -13.05 8.03 -5.05
N VAL A 382 -13.79 7.16 -4.35
CA VAL A 382 -13.35 5.77 -4.10
C VAL A 382 -13.28 4.97 -5.41
N SER A 383 -14.15 5.23 -6.38
CA SER A 383 -14.11 4.56 -7.68
C SER A 383 -12.87 4.95 -8.48
N ASP A 384 -12.46 6.22 -8.51
CA ASP A 384 -11.34 6.67 -9.32
C ASP A 384 -9.99 6.21 -8.75
N PHE A 385 -9.82 6.27 -7.42
CA PHE A 385 -8.67 5.66 -6.74
C PHE A 385 -8.60 4.14 -6.89
N SER A 386 -9.72 3.46 -7.21
CA SER A 386 -9.71 2.03 -7.54
C SER A 386 -9.40 1.75 -9.02
N LYS A 387 -9.42 2.77 -9.90
CA LYS A 387 -9.10 2.67 -11.33
C LYS A 387 -7.67 3.08 -11.67
N SER A 388 -7.01 3.91 -10.85
CA SER A 388 -5.63 4.38 -11.09
C SER A 388 -4.57 3.30 -10.78
N LEU A 389 -4.79 2.10 -11.32
CA LEU A 389 -3.92 0.93 -11.19
C LEU A 389 -2.86 0.95 -12.29
N ASP A 390 -1.99 1.97 -12.28
CA ASP A 390 -0.85 2.01 -13.19
C ASP A 390 -0.05 0.70 -13.06
N PRO A 391 0.34 0.06 -14.17
CA PRO A 391 1.10 -1.17 -14.12
C PRO A 391 2.43 -0.97 -13.38
N TYR A 392 2.88 -1.98 -12.65
CA TYR A 392 4.27 -1.97 -12.18
C TYR A 392 5.20 -2.04 -13.40
N GLU A 393 5.78 -0.89 -13.74
CA GLU A 393 6.69 -0.73 -14.88
C GLU A 393 8.14 -1.13 -14.53
N PRO A 394 8.91 -1.60 -15.53
CA PRO A 394 10.35 -1.76 -15.39
C PRO A 394 11.04 -0.40 -15.23
N MET A 395 12.05 -0.39 -14.38
CA MET A 395 12.92 0.78 -14.23
C MET A 395 13.82 0.94 -15.45
N GLU A 396 13.79 2.12 -16.07
CA GLU A 396 14.69 2.48 -17.16
C GLU A 396 16.13 2.61 -16.64
N ILE A 397 17.08 2.02 -17.38
CA ILE A 397 18.52 2.12 -17.09
C ILE A 397 19.13 3.08 -18.11
N THR A 398 19.45 4.30 -17.66
CA THR A 398 19.98 5.36 -18.53
C THR A 398 21.52 5.36 -18.54
N PRO A 399 22.18 5.87 -19.60
CA PRO A 399 23.66 5.82 -19.72
C PRO A 399 24.44 6.66 -18.70
N ASP A 400 23.77 7.58 -18.00
CA ASP A 400 24.33 8.46 -16.98
C ASP A 400 24.22 7.91 -15.55
N MET A 401 23.52 6.78 -15.37
CA MET A 401 23.47 6.08 -14.08
C MET A 401 24.86 5.59 -13.66
N ASN A 402 25.16 5.66 -12.36
CA ASN A 402 26.36 5.01 -11.84
C ASN A 402 26.14 3.50 -11.69
N GLN A 403 27.24 2.74 -11.60
CA GLN A 403 27.20 1.28 -11.57
C GLN A 403 26.31 0.69 -10.44
N TYR A 404 26.17 1.37 -9.30
CA TYR A 404 25.37 0.88 -8.18
C TYR A 404 23.87 1.05 -8.44
N ASP A 405 23.47 2.15 -9.11
CA ASP A 405 22.09 2.31 -9.57
C ASP A 405 21.74 1.26 -10.62
N ILE A 406 22.67 0.98 -11.55
CA ILE A 406 22.51 -0.09 -12.56
C ILE A 406 22.37 -1.46 -11.88
N GLU A 407 23.20 -1.80 -10.89
CA GLU A 407 23.09 -3.04 -10.11
C GLU A 407 21.74 -3.17 -9.41
N ASN A 408 21.30 -2.12 -8.71
CA ASN A 408 20.04 -2.11 -7.98
C ASN A 408 18.82 -2.16 -8.95
N TRP A 409 18.84 -1.44 -10.06
CA TRP A 409 17.74 -1.39 -11.03
C TRP A 409 17.59 -2.73 -11.75
N ASN A 410 18.71 -3.37 -12.10
CA ASN A 410 18.70 -4.76 -12.58
C ASN A 410 18.12 -5.73 -11.54
N PHE A 411 18.43 -5.55 -10.25
CA PHE A 411 17.85 -6.38 -9.20
C PHE A 411 16.33 -6.20 -9.08
N TYR A 412 15.80 -4.96 -9.12
CA TYR A 412 14.35 -4.75 -9.16
C TYR A 412 13.71 -5.37 -10.41
N ASN A 413 14.20 -5.05 -11.61
CA ASN A 413 13.64 -5.54 -12.86
C ASN A 413 13.62 -7.08 -12.96
N ASN A 414 14.66 -7.75 -12.45
CA ASN A 414 14.79 -9.21 -12.58
C ASN A 414 14.22 -10.01 -11.38
N SER A 415 14.08 -9.41 -10.19
CA SER A 415 13.74 -10.16 -8.96
C SER A 415 12.54 -9.61 -8.18
N ILE A 416 12.12 -8.36 -8.41
CA ILE A 416 11.06 -7.70 -7.63
C ILE A 416 9.87 -7.36 -8.51
N LEU A 417 10.11 -6.77 -9.68
CA LEU A 417 9.10 -6.44 -10.68
C LEU A 417 8.19 -7.63 -11.04
N PRO A 418 8.71 -8.87 -11.29
CA PRO A 418 7.84 -10.00 -11.61
C PRO A 418 6.91 -10.40 -10.46
N LEU A 419 7.29 -10.14 -9.20
CA LEU A 419 6.45 -10.41 -8.02
C LEU A 419 5.28 -9.43 -7.95
N TYR A 420 5.55 -8.14 -8.18
CA TYR A 420 4.50 -7.12 -8.21
C TYR A 420 3.57 -7.27 -9.42
N GLN A 421 4.09 -7.62 -10.60
CA GLN A 421 3.27 -7.89 -11.78
C GLN A 421 2.38 -9.13 -11.60
N LYS A 422 2.90 -10.22 -11.01
CA LYS A 422 2.09 -11.39 -10.64
C LYS A 422 0.98 -11.02 -9.63
N PHE A 423 1.26 -10.14 -8.67
CA PHE A 423 0.27 -9.66 -7.72
C PHE A 423 -0.81 -8.81 -8.40
N GLN A 424 -0.43 -7.93 -9.34
CA GLN A 424 -1.38 -7.05 -10.04
C GLN A 424 -2.37 -7.82 -10.93
N SER A 425 -1.91 -8.80 -11.72
CA SER A 425 -2.81 -9.57 -12.59
C SER A 425 -3.93 -10.30 -11.81
N GLN A 426 -3.69 -10.63 -10.53
CA GLN A 426 -4.68 -11.26 -9.65
C GLN A 426 -5.76 -10.29 -9.16
N PHE A 427 -5.47 -8.98 -9.10
CA PHE A 427 -6.47 -7.96 -8.82
C PHE A 427 -7.34 -7.72 -10.04
N ASP A 428 -6.73 -7.66 -11.23
CA ASP A 428 -7.44 -7.46 -12.49
C ASP A 428 -8.39 -8.64 -12.80
N GLU A 429 -7.93 -9.89 -12.61
CA GLU A 429 -8.76 -11.11 -12.74
C GLU A 429 -9.86 -11.25 -11.66
N GLY A 430 -9.77 -10.51 -10.56
CA GLY A 430 -10.72 -10.55 -9.43
C GLY A 430 -11.83 -9.50 -9.47
N VAL A 431 -11.86 -8.66 -10.50
CA VAL A 431 -12.79 -7.50 -10.64
C VAL A 431 -13.81 -7.69 -11.79
N GLU A 432 -13.63 -8.69 -12.66
CA GLU A 432 -14.65 -9.17 -13.62
C GLU A 432 -15.74 -10.05 -12.98
#